data_AF-A0A920EU80-F1
#
_entry.id   AF-A0A920EU80-F1
#
_cell.length_a   1.000
_cell.length_b   1.000
_cell.length_c   1.000
_cell.angle_alpha   90.00
_cell.angle_beta   90.00
_cell.angle_gamma   90.00
#
_symmetry.space_group_name_H-M   'P 1'
#
loop_
_entity.id
_entity.type
_entity.pdbx_description
1 polymer ?
#
loop_
_entity_poly.entity_id
_entity_poly.type
_entity_poly.pdbx_seq_one_letter_code
_entity_poly.pdbx_strand_id
1 'polypeptide(L)' 'MTLSRRDEMVAKGARVLGTGEPRIGAHGTPIIFIHPKDLGGVLVELMQSP' A
#
# COMPACT_ATOMS: atom_id res chain seq x y z
N MET A 1 -3.93 19.49 1.33
CA MET A 1 -3.08 18.60 0.51
C MET A 1 -3.19 17.22 1.13
N THR A 2 -4.18 16.43 0.71
CA THR A 2 -4.49 15.13 1.33
C THR A 2 -3.40 14.14 0.89
N LEU A 3 -2.51 13.75 1.81
CA LEU A 3 -1.50 12.74 1.51
C LEU A 3 -2.22 11.39 1.35
N SER A 4 -1.93 10.67 0.28
CA SER A 4 -2.44 9.30 0.15
C SER A 4 -1.76 8.43 1.22
N ARG A 5 -2.47 7.46 1.79
CA ARG A 5 -1.92 6.55 2.81
C ARG A 5 -0.63 5.86 2.32
N ARG A 6 -0.54 5.63 1.01
CA ARG A 6 0.66 5.15 0.31
C ARG A 6 1.85 6.08 0.54
N ASP A 7 1.69 7.38 0.31
CA ASP A 7 2.79 8.35 0.44
C ASP A 7 3.27 8.47 1.89
N GLU A 8 2.36 8.38 2.86
CA GLU A 8 2.73 8.32 4.27
C GLU A 8 3.59 7.09 4.61
N MET A 9 3.26 5.93 4.03
CA MET A 9 4.00 4.70 4.25
C MET A 9 5.38 4.76 3.59
N VAL A 10 5.47 5.28 2.37
CA VAL A 10 6.74 5.49 1.68
C VAL A 10 7.61 6.50 2.44
N ALA A 11 7.04 7.61 2.93
CA ALA A 11 7.76 8.60 3.73
C ALA A 11 8.29 8.02 5.05
N LYS A 12 7.63 6.98 5.59
CA LYS A 12 8.09 6.21 6.77
C LYS A 12 9.09 5.09 6.43
N GLY A 13 9.51 4.98 5.17
CA GLY A 13 10.51 4.01 4.71
C GLY A 13 9.94 2.64 4.32
N ALA A 14 8.62 2.48 4.26
CA ALA A 14 8.01 1.22 3.84
C ALA A 14 8.12 1.03 2.33
N ARG A 15 8.46 -0.19 1.89
CA ARG A 15 8.51 -0.54 0.47
C ARG A 15 7.16 -1.01 -0.01
N VAL A 16 6.65 -0.35 -1.04
CA VAL A 16 5.49 -0.82 -1.80
C VAL A 16 5.95 -1.91 -2.78
N LEU A 17 5.23 -3.03 -2.84
CA LEU A 17 5.52 -4.12 -3.77
C LEU A 17 5.02 -3.80 -5.19
N GLY A 18 5.62 -4.46 -6.19
CA GLY A 18 5.26 -4.28 -7.59
C GLY A 18 5.77 -2.96 -8.16
N THR A 19 4.97 -2.33 -9.03
CA THR A 19 5.31 -1.03 -9.66
C THR A 19 5.12 0.16 -8.71
N GLY A 20 4.51 -0.04 -7.54
CA GLY A 20 4.11 1.04 -6.64
C GLY A 20 2.81 1.74 -7.03
N GLU A 21 2.26 1.43 -8.20
CA GLU A 21 0.98 1.94 -8.69
C GLU A 21 -0.19 1.09 -8.17
N PRO A 22 -1.30 1.71 -7.74
CA PRO A 22 -2.50 0.97 -7.35
C PRO A 22 -3.04 0.12 -8.50
N ARG A 23 -3.49 -1.09 -8.17
CA ARG A 23 -4.20 -2.01 -9.08
C ARG A 23 -5.57 -2.35 -8.51
N ILE A 24 -6.50 -2.79 -9.35
CA ILE A 24 -7.83 -3.20 -8.89
C ILE A 24 -7.73 -4.54 -8.13
N GLY A 25 -8.21 -4.55 -6.89
CA GLY A 25 -8.29 -5.71 -6.00
C GLY A 25 -9.60 -6.49 -6.14
N ALA A 26 -9.75 -7.56 -5.34
CA ALA A 26 -10.89 -8.48 -5.41
C ALA A 26 -12.25 -7.81 -5.13
N HIS A 27 -12.26 -6.69 -4.39
CA HIS A 27 -13.47 -5.91 -4.08
C HIS A 27 -13.72 -4.76 -5.06
N GLY A 28 -13.01 -4.70 -6.19
CA GLY A 28 -13.18 -3.64 -7.18
C GLY A 28 -12.55 -2.31 -6.78
N THR A 29 -11.78 -2.26 -5.69
CA THR A 29 -11.13 -1.05 -5.19
C THR A 29 -9.64 -1.02 -5.55
N PRO A 30 -9.02 0.17 -5.73
CA PRO A 30 -7.58 0.29 -5.82
C PRO A 30 -6.88 -0.26 -4.57
N ILE A 31 -5.88 -1.10 -4.78
CA ILE A 31 -5.05 -1.70 -3.72
C ILE A 31 -3.56 -1.57 -4.03
N ILE A 32 -2.74 -1.56 -2.98
CA ILE A 32 -1.29 -1.78 -3.02
C ILE A 32 -0.87 -2.74 -1.91
N PHE A 33 0.33 -3.29 -2.01
CA PHE A 33 0.91 -4.14 -0.96
C PHE A 33 2.17 -3.53 -0.36
N ILE A 34 2.35 -3.68 0.95
CA ILE A 34 3.57 -3.28 1.65
C ILE A 34 4.43 -4.52 1.94
N HIS A 35 5.72 -4.41 1.69
CA HIS A 35 6.65 -5.52 1.83
C HIS A 35 6.74 -6.01 3.31
N PRO A 36 6.63 -7.33 3.59
CA PRO A 36 6.60 -7.87 4.95
C PRO A 36 7.79 -7.50 5.83
N LYS A 37 8.99 -7.43 5.25
CA LYS A 37 10.23 -6.97 5.91
C LYS A 37 10.11 -5.56 6.53
N ASP A 38 9.16 -4.74 6.12
CA ASP A 38 8.93 -3.41 6.71
C ASP A 38 7.78 -3.39 7.74
N LEU A 39 7.07 -4.51 7.91
CA LEU A 39 5.89 -4.66 8.77
C LEU A 39 5.94 -5.94 9.63
N GLY A 40 7.10 -6.25 10.21
CA GLY A 40 7.23 -7.35 11.17
C GLY A 40 6.99 -8.75 10.60
N GLY A 41 7.21 -8.95 9.30
CA GLY A 41 7.00 -10.23 8.62
C GLY A 41 5.58 -10.44 8.10
N VAL A 42 4.69 -9.44 8.22
CA VAL A 42 3.31 -9.53 7.74
C VAL A 42 3.15 -8.80 6.41
N LEU A 43 2.61 -9.49 5.40
CA LEU A 43 2.18 -8.87 4.16
C LEU A 43 0.89 -8.09 4.42
N VAL A 44 0.90 -6.79 4.13
CA VAL A 44 -0.27 -5.92 4.32
C VAL A 44 -0.77 -5.41 2.98
N GLU A 45 -2.08 -5.54 2.77
CA GLU A 45 -2.83 -4.90 1.69
C GLU A 45 -3.40 -3.57 2.19
N LEU A 46 -3.14 -2.49 1.46
CA LEU A 46 -3.81 -1.21 1.67
C LEU A 46 -4.86 -1.07 0.58
N MET A 47 -6.13 -0.96 0.99
CA MET A 47 -7.26 -0.72 0.10
C MET A 47 -7.75 0.71 0.23
N GLN A 48 -8.12 1.33 -0.89
CA GLN A 48 -8.84 2.59 -0.88
C GLN A 48 -10.30 2.35 -0.51
N SER A 49 -10.76 2.97 0.59
CA SER A 49 -12.18 3.05 0.91
C SER A 49 -12.89 3.99 -0.08
N PRO A 50 -14.14 3.67 -0.50
CA PRO A 50 -14.96 4.60 -1.27
C PRO A 50 -15.26 5.90 -0.50
#